data_AF-A0A7T8GX45-F1
#
_entry.id   AF-A0A7T8GX45-F1
#
_cell.length_a   1.000
_cell.length_b   1.000
_cell.length_c   1.000
_cell.angle_alpha   90.00
_cell.angle_beta   90.00
_cell.angle_gamma   90.00
#
_symmetry.space_group_name_H-M   'P 1'
#
loop_
_entity.id
_entity.type
_entity.pdbx_description
1 polymer ?
#
loop_
_entity_poly.entity_id
_entity_poly.type
_entity_poly.pdbx_seq_one_letter_code
_entity_poly.pdbx_strand_id
1 'polypeptide(L)'
;MILASGPMSDASVALKNAVRVESLDDPITPVEAILSRCDKRQIMLKYNIPDFDDTMEFLSLVSKNQGKVKKGGVPDREASARIVLQDWNGGKIKYFTHPPEL
;
A
#
# COMPACT_ATOMS: atom_id res chain seq x y z
N MET A 1 18.57 -17.35 -31.97
CA MET A 1 17.40 -18.23 -31.76
C MET A 1 16.64 -17.66 -30.57
N ILE A 2 15.43 -17.14 -30.81
CA ILE A 2 14.52 -16.60 -29.80
C ILE A 2 13.79 -17.78 -29.14
N LEU A 3 13.87 -17.88 -27.80
CA LEU A 3 12.98 -18.67 -26.93
C LEU A 3 12.93 -17.90 -25.58
N ALA A 4 12.02 -16.94 -25.40
CA ALA A 4 10.64 -17.11 -24.94
C ALA A 4 10.51 -17.61 -23.49
N SER A 5 10.02 -16.71 -22.64
CA SER A 5 9.17 -16.97 -21.47
C SER A 5 9.82 -17.45 -20.16
N GLY A 6 10.53 -16.55 -19.47
CA GLY A 6 10.72 -16.62 -18.01
C GLY A 6 9.45 -16.19 -17.26
N PRO A 7 9.20 -16.68 -16.03
CA PRO A 7 7.89 -16.69 -15.40
C PRO A 7 7.35 -15.27 -15.14
N MET A 8 6.08 -15.09 -15.51
CA MET A 8 5.32 -13.83 -15.57
C MET A 8 4.89 -13.28 -14.19
N SER A 9 5.67 -13.47 -13.12
CA SER A 9 5.19 -13.26 -11.75
C SER A 9 5.65 -11.98 -11.03
N ASP A 10 6.74 -11.33 -11.44
CA ASP A 10 7.18 -10.06 -10.81
C ASP A 10 7.03 -8.85 -11.72
N ALA A 11 7.31 -9.03 -13.02
CA ALA A 11 7.11 -7.97 -14.01
C ALA A 11 5.64 -7.53 -14.07
N SER A 12 4.67 -8.44 -13.86
CA SER A 12 3.23 -8.10 -13.86
C SER A 12 2.78 -7.31 -12.62
N VAL A 13 3.48 -7.43 -11.49
CA VAL A 13 3.23 -6.62 -10.28
C VAL A 13 3.91 -5.26 -10.41
N ALA A 14 5.13 -5.21 -10.96
CA ALA A 14 5.82 -3.97 -11.30
C ALA A 14 5.12 -3.20 -12.44
N LEU A 15 4.51 -3.89 -13.41
CA LEU A 15 3.70 -3.28 -14.48
C LEU A 15 2.32 -2.81 -13.96
N LYS A 16 1.81 -3.38 -12.87
CA LYS A 16 0.61 -2.87 -12.17
C LYS A 16 0.85 -1.52 -11.48
N ASN A 17 2.09 -1.14 -11.20
CA ASN A 17 2.44 0.22 -10.70
C ASN A 17 2.12 1.34 -11.69
N ALA A 18 1.73 1.02 -12.93
CA ALA A 18 1.31 2.00 -13.93
C ALA A 18 -0.13 2.51 -13.71
N VAL A 19 -0.92 1.89 -12.83
CA VAL A 19 -2.25 2.42 -12.49
C VAL A 19 -2.05 3.68 -11.67
N ARG A 20 -2.45 4.83 -12.23
CA ARG A 20 -2.47 6.11 -11.52
C ARG A 20 -3.34 5.94 -10.28
N VAL A 21 -2.70 5.91 -9.12
CA VAL A 21 -3.34 5.84 -7.80
C VAL A 21 -4.47 6.88 -7.64
N GLU A 22 -4.32 8.01 -8.33
CA GLU A 22 -5.29 9.11 -8.39
C GLU A 22 -6.59 8.76 -9.11
N SER A 23 -6.56 7.82 -10.07
CA SER A 23 -7.73 7.38 -10.86
C SER A 23 -8.42 6.13 -10.32
N LEU A 24 -7.96 5.60 -9.18
CA LEU A 24 -8.60 4.45 -8.55
C LEU A 24 -9.91 4.90 -7.88
N ASP A 25 -11.01 4.25 -8.29
CA ASP A 25 -12.32 4.36 -7.65
C ASP A 25 -12.30 3.80 -6.22
N ASP A 26 -11.55 2.70 -6.02
CA ASP A 26 -11.31 2.12 -4.70
C ASP A 26 -9.80 2.00 -4.41
N PRO A 27 -9.21 3.00 -3.72
CA PRO A 27 -7.82 2.95 -3.30
C PRO A 27 -7.58 2.08 -2.05
N ILE A 28 -8.63 1.57 -1.38
CA ILE A 28 -8.50 0.83 -0.11
C ILE A 28 -8.13 -0.63 -0.38
N THR A 29 -8.80 -1.29 -1.33
CA THR A 29 -8.54 -2.69 -1.69
C THR A 29 -7.05 -2.98 -1.99
N PRO A 30 -6.34 -2.14 -2.76
CA PRO A 30 -4.91 -2.36 -3.01
C PRO A 30 -4.03 -2.17 -1.76
N VAL A 31 -4.41 -1.28 -0.84
CA VAL A 31 -3.69 -1.09 0.43
C VAL A 31 -3.79 -2.33 1.30
N GLU A 32 -4.97 -2.95 1.37
CA GLU A 32 -5.17 -4.20 2.12
C GLU A 32 -4.23 -5.31 1.63
N ALA A 33 -4.12 -5.46 0.30
CA ALA A 33 -3.20 -6.42 -0.31
C ALA A 33 -1.71 -6.09 -0.08
N ILE A 34 -1.36 -4.81 0.12
CA ILE A 34 0.00 -4.39 0.49
C ILE A 34 0.27 -4.70 1.96
N LEU A 35 -0.67 -4.38 2.86
CA LEU A 35 -0.54 -4.64 4.29
C LEU A 35 -0.39 -6.13 4.56
N SER A 36 -1.08 -6.99 3.82
CA SER A 36 -0.93 -8.46 3.94
C SER A 36 0.46 -8.98 3.51
N ARG A 37 1.24 -8.17 2.78
CA ARG A 37 2.59 -8.51 2.28
C ARG A 37 3.71 -7.79 3.04
N CYS A 38 3.35 -6.81 3.88
CA CYS A 38 4.30 -6.01 4.63
C CYS A 38 4.37 -6.48 6.09
N ASP A 39 5.52 -6.27 6.72
CA ASP A 39 5.64 -6.49 8.16
C ASP A 39 4.86 -5.39 8.92
N LYS A 40 3.88 -5.80 9.73
CA LYS A 40 3.00 -4.90 10.49
C LYS A 40 3.79 -3.92 11.36
N ARG A 41 4.85 -4.38 12.05
CA ARG A 41 5.68 -3.52 12.91
C ARG A 41 6.43 -2.48 12.09
N GLN A 42 6.98 -2.85 10.93
CA GLN A 42 7.63 -1.89 10.03
C GLN A 42 6.67 -0.81 9.56
N ILE A 43 5.43 -1.18 9.21
CA ILE A 43 4.38 -0.23 8.81
C ILE A 43 4.03 0.72 9.97
N MET A 44 3.83 0.18 11.18
CA MET A 44 3.56 0.99 12.37
C MET A 44 4.66 2.01 12.64
N LEU A 45 5.92 1.58 12.59
CA LEU A 45 7.08 2.46 12.77
C LEU A 45 7.19 3.49 11.65
N LYS A 46 6.94 3.09 10.40
CA LYS A 46 7.01 3.97 9.22
C LYS A 46 6.01 5.12 9.32
N TYR A 47 4.77 4.81 9.70
CA TYR A 47 3.68 5.79 9.79
C TYR A 47 3.53 6.40 11.18
N ASN A 48 4.35 6.00 12.15
CA ASN A 48 4.28 6.42 13.55
C ASN A 48 2.86 6.29 14.12
N ILE A 49 2.26 5.13 13.93
CA ILE A 49 0.89 4.80 14.39
C ILE A 49 0.93 3.67 15.42
N PRO A 50 -0.07 3.61 16.32
CA PRO A 50 -0.22 2.48 17.23
C PRO A 50 -0.62 1.21 16.46
N ASP A 51 -0.77 0.11 17.20
CA ASP A 51 -1.26 -1.15 16.64
C ASP A 51 -2.67 -0.96 16.04
N PHE A 52 -2.96 -1.71 14.99
CA PHE A 52 -4.21 -1.64 14.22
C PHE A 52 -4.69 -3.03 13.85
N ASP A 53 -5.99 -3.29 13.87
CA ASP A 53 -6.52 -4.62 13.58
C ASP A 53 -6.91 -4.79 12.11
N ASP A 54 -7.37 -3.71 11.47
CA ASP A 54 -7.82 -3.73 10.08
C ASP A 54 -7.27 -2.57 9.24
N THR A 55 -7.44 -2.67 7.93
CA THR A 55 -7.01 -1.65 6.97
C THR A 55 -7.72 -0.31 7.21
N MET A 56 -8.98 -0.31 7.67
CA MET A 56 -9.76 0.90 7.89
C MET A 56 -9.28 1.69 9.10
N GLU A 57 -8.90 1.00 10.17
CA GLU A 57 -8.28 1.52 11.38
C GLU A 57 -6.88 2.04 11.05
N PHE A 58 -6.07 1.26 10.34
CA PHE A 58 -4.78 1.70 9.82
C PHE A 58 -4.91 3.04 9.08
N LEU A 59 -5.80 3.12 8.08
CA LEU A 59 -6.02 4.33 7.30
C LEU A 59 -6.54 5.49 8.17
N SER A 60 -7.36 5.19 9.18
CA SER A 60 -7.86 6.20 10.13
C SER A 60 -6.76 6.77 11.01
N LEU A 61 -5.84 5.91 11.47
CA LEU A 61 -4.67 6.31 12.28
C LEU A 61 -3.68 7.11 11.43
N VAL A 62 -3.39 6.65 10.22
CA VAL A 62 -2.54 7.37 9.26
C VAL A 62 -3.14 8.74 8.92
N SER A 63 -4.45 8.80 8.68
CA SER A 63 -5.17 10.06 8.43
C SER A 63 -5.00 11.04 9.58
N LYS A 64 -5.19 10.59 10.82
CA LYS A 64 -5.03 11.41 12.02
C LYS A 64 -3.58 11.87 12.19
N ASN A 65 -2.62 10.97 12.03
CA ASN A 65 -1.19 11.28 12.20
C ASN A 65 -0.67 12.26 11.14
N GLN A 66 -1.15 12.16 9.90
CA GLN A 66 -0.77 13.08 8.81
C GLN A 66 -1.63 14.36 8.74
N GLY A 67 -2.58 14.55 9.66
CA GLY A 67 -3.51 15.68 9.64
C GLY A 67 -4.49 15.67 8.46
N LYS A 68 -4.68 14.52 7.80
CA LYS A 68 -5.63 14.32 6.69
C LYS A 68 -7.02 14.01 7.25
N VAL A 69 -7.64 15.04 7.81
CA VAL A 69 -9.01 14.99 8.29
C VAL A 69 -9.92 15.86 7.43
N LYS A 70 -11.08 15.34 7.05
CA LYS A 70 -12.14 16.11 6.38
C LYS A 70 -12.77 17.11 7.35
N LYS A 71 -13.57 18.03 6.79
CA LYS A 71 -14.40 18.94 7.59
C LYS A 71 -15.21 18.15 8.63
N GLY A 72 -15.17 18.60 9.88
CA GLY A 72 -15.79 17.90 11.01
C GLY A 72 -14.90 16.89 11.74
N GLY A 73 -13.60 16.81 11.42
CA GLY A 73 -12.65 15.95 12.15
C GLY A 73 -12.72 14.46 11.75
N VAL A 74 -13.39 14.15 10.64
CA VAL A 74 -13.52 12.77 10.14
C VAL A 74 -12.25 12.37 9.38
N PRO A 75 -11.58 11.26 9.73
CA PRO A 75 -10.40 10.76 9.00
C PRO A 75 -10.67 10.54 7.51
N ASP A 76 -9.82 11.08 6.64
CA ASP A 76 -9.91 10.88 5.19
C ASP A 76 -9.18 9.60 4.74
N ARG A 77 -9.85 8.46 4.95
CA ARG A 77 -9.28 7.13 4.68
C ARG A 77 -8.87 6.95 3.22
N GLU A 78 -9.65 7.45 2.28
CA GLU A 78 -9.33 7.37 0.85
C GLU A 78 -8.09 8.18 0.50
N ALA A 79 -7.97 9.40 1.03
CA ALA A 79 -6.78 10.23 0.81
C ALA A 79 -5.54 9.56 1.41
N SER A 80 -5.65 9.00 2.62
CA SER A 80 -4.56 8.23 3.22
C SER A 80 -4.22 6.98 2.42
N ALA A 81 -5.20 6.27 1.86
CA ALA A 81 -4.96 5.09 1.05
C ALA A 81 -4.14 5.43 -0.20
N ARG A 82 -4.49 6.53 -0.87
CA ARG A 82 -3.72 7.04 -2.01
C ARG A 82 -2.28 7.39 -1.64
N ILE A 83 -2.04 7.99 -0.46
CA ILE A 83 -0.69 8.30 0.02
C ILE A 83 0.11 7.01 0.26
N VAL A 84 -0.50 6.01 0.91
CA VAL A 84 0.15 4.71 1.17
C VAL A 84 0.53 4.02 -0.14
N LEU A 85 -0.36 4.06 -1.14
CA LEU A 85 -0.08 3.50 -2.47
C LEU A 85 1.04 4.27 -3.19
N GLN A 86 1.08 5.59 -3.09
CA GLN A 86 2.18 6.41 -3.62
C GLN A 86 3.51 6.10 -2.93
N ASP A 87 3.50 5.93 -1.61
CA ASP A 87 4.70 5.56 -0.84
C ASP A 87 5.18 4.15 -1.18
N TRP A 88 4.26 3.21 -1.43
CA TRP A 88 4.58 1.87 -1.90
C TRP A 88 5.19 1.91 -3.31
N ASN A 89 4.55 2.61 -4.26
CA ASN A 89 5.06 2.80 -5.62
C ASN A 89 6.43 3.50 -5.64
N GLY A 90 6.65 4.43 -4.72
CA GLY A 90 7.92 5.15 -4.55
C GLY A 90 9.00 4.34 -3.82
N GLY A 91 8.75 3.08 -3.46
CA GLY A 91 9.71 2.22 -2.77
C GLY A 91 10.00 2.63 -1.32
N LYS A 92 9.19 3.52 -0.73
CA LYS A 92 9.36 3.99 0.65
C LYS A 92 8.87 2.98 1.69
N ILE A 93 7.97 2.09 1.27
CA ILE A 93 7.52 0.94 2.05
C ILE A 93 8.39 -0.26 1.65
N LYS A 94 9.18 -0.75 2.59
CA LYS A 94 9.96 -1.97 2.39
C LYS A 94 8.99 -3.14 2.45
N TYR A 95 8.83 -3.84 1.34
CA TYR A 95 8.13 -5.12 1.28
C TYR A 95 9.15 -6.22 0.99
N PHE A 96 8.99 -7.37 1.64
CA PHE A 96 9.80 -8.55 1.35
C PHE A 96 9.03 -9.40 0.34
N THR A 97 9.46 -9.39 -0.92
CA THR A 97 9.09 -10.46 -1.83
C THR A 97 9.81 -11.71 -1.37
N HIS A 98 9.05 -12.66 -0.82
CA HIS A 98 9.57 -14.01 -0.71
C HIS A 98 9.74 -14.50 -2.16
N PRO A 99 10.94 -14.93 -2.56
CA PRO A 99 11.11 -15.54 -3.87
C PRO A 99 10.10 -16.69 -3.98
N PRO A 100 9.34 -16.80 -5.09
CA PRO A 100 8.47 -17.95 -5.28
C PRO A 100 9.33 -19.21 -5.17
N GLU A 101 8.94 -20.14 -4.29
CA GLU A 101 9.61 -21.43 -4.19
C GLU A 101 9.56 -22.12 -5.57
N LEU A 102 10.74 -22.54 -6.03
CA LEU A 102 11.02 -23.18 -7.32
C LEU A 102 10.24 -24.47 -7.51
#